data_AF-A0A6N7CTR9-F1
#
_entry.id   AF-A0A6N7CTR9-F1
#
_cell.length_a   1.000
_cell.length_b   1.000
_cell.length_c   1.000
_cell.angle_alpha   90.00
_cell.angle_beta   90.00
_cell.angle_gamma   90.00
#
_symmetry.space_group_name_H-M   'P 1'
#
loop_
_entity.id
_entity.type
_entity.pdbx_description
1 polymer ?
#
loop_
_entity_poly.entity_id
_entity_poly.type
_entity_poly.pdbx_seq_one_letter_code
_entity_poly.pdbx_strand_id
1 'polypeptide(L)'
;MGEKAWAAYDAKKKIAAAATAASESRAWMLTFAVTVAAMESRMAKDVWRSRPQYVSEYLAMLTENGHTLSNVEKVISGELRPEDIDIT
;
A
#
# COMPACT_ATOMS: atom_id res chain seq x y z
N MET A 1 -6.16 34.98 19.17
CA MET A 1 -5.90 33.66 18.53
C MET A 1 -7.09 32.76 18.80
N GLY A 2 -7.80 32.32 17.76
CA GLY A 2 -9.07 31.58 17.90
C GLY A 2 -8.89 30.12 18.34
N GLU A 3 -9.93 29.56 18.93
CA GLU A 3 -10.02 28.21 19.50
C GLU A 3 -9.48 27.09 18.58
N LYS A 4 -9.71 27.20 17.26
CA LYS A 4 -9.16 26.27 16.26
C LYS A 4 -7.64 26.27 16.18
N ALA A 5 -7.00 27.43 16.38
CA ALA A 5 -5.54 27.54 16.35
C ALA A 5 -4.91 26.88 17.61
N TRP A 6 -5.57 26.99 18.75
CA TRP A 6 -5.18 26.32 19.99
C TRP A 6 -5.33 24.80 19.90
N ALA A 7 -6.45 24.31 19.35
CA ALA A 7 -6.67 22.88 19.12
C ALA A 7 -5.62 22.27 18.15
N ALA A 8 -5.31 22.99 17.07
CA ALA A 8 -4.27 22.56 16.12
C ALA A 8 -2.86 22.55 16.73
N TYR A 9 -2.55 23.53 17.60
CA TYR A 9 -1.28 23.56 18.34
C TYR A 9 -1.17 22.38 19.31
N ASP A 10 -2.24 22.07 20.03
CA ASP A 10 -2.28 20.95 20.98
C ASP A 10 -2.15 19.58 20.29
N ALA A 11 -2.77 19.42 19.12
CA ALA A 11 -2.61 18.24 18.28
C ALA A 11 -1.16 18.04 17.83
N LYS A 12 -0.48 19.11 17.36
CA LYS A 12 0.94 19.05 16.98
C LYS A 12 1.84 18.65 18.15
N LYS A 13 1.56 19.16 19.35
CA LYS A 13 2.31 18.81 20.57
C LYS A 13 2.15 17.34 20.96
N LYS A 14 0.92 16.81 20.85
CA LYS A 14 0.64 15.38 21.09
C LYS A 14 1.36 14.47 20.11
N ILE A 15 1.39 14.84 18.82
CA ILE A 15 2.12 14.10 17.78
C ILE A 15 3.62 14.10 18.08
N ALA A 16 4.20 15.25 18.43
CA ALA A 16 5.61 15.35 18.78
C ALA A 16 5.98 14.46 19.99
N ALA A 17 5.17 14.48 21.05
CA ALA A 17 5.40 13.64 22.22
C ALA A 17 5.30 12.13 21.88
N ALA A 18 4.31 11.75 21.06
CA ALA A 18 4.16 10.37 20.60
C ALA A 18 5.34 9.91 19.72
N ALA A 19 5.89 10.81 18.89
CA ALA A 19 7.07 10.52 18.08
C ALA A 19 8.33 10.34 18.94
N THR A 20 8.55 11.18 19.95
CA THR A 20 9.66 11.04 20.90
C THR A 20 9.57 9.75 21.72
N ALA A 21 8.35 9.31 22.06
CA ALA A 21 8.12 8.09 22.84
C ALA A 21 8.14 6.81 22.00
N ALA A 22 8.20 6.89 20.67
CA ALA A 22 8.21 5.71 19.81
C ALA A 22 9.56 4.99 19.86
N SER A 23 9.54 3.66 19.94
CA SER A 23 10.74 2.87 19.67
C SER A 23 11.16 3.05 18.21
N GLU A 24 12.45 2.85 17.92
CA GLU A 24 12.98 2.89 16.56
C GLU A 24 12.20 1.95 15.62
N SER A 25 11.92 0.73 16.07
CA SER A 25 11.11 -0.24 15.33
C SER A 25 9.71 0.26 14.99
N ARG A 26 9.06 0.97 15.92
CA ARG A 26 7.72 1.56 15.70
C ARG A 26 7.78 2.76 14.76
N ALA A 27 8.84 3.56 14.83
CA ALA A 27 9.06 4.66 13.90
C ALA A 27 9.24 4.13 12.47
N TRP A 28 10.02 3.06 12.27
CA TRP A 28 10.17 2.40 10.97
C TRP A 28 8.84 1.89 10.41
N MET A 29 8.03 1.21 11.22
CA MET A 29 6.71 0.73 10.81
C MET A 29 5.77 1.88 10.40
N LEU A 30 5.77 2.98 11.15
CA LEU A 30 4.94 4.15 10.83
C LEU A 30 5.40 4.81 9.54
N THR A 31 6.71 5.00 9.36
CA THR A 31 7.27 5.55 8.11
C THR A 31 6.94 4.66 6.92
N PHE A 32 7.07 3.34 7.07
CA PHE A 32 6.73 2.38 6.03
C PHE A 32 5.24 2.48 5.66
N ALA A 33 4.34 2.44 6.65
CA ALA A 33 2.90 2.51 6.42
C ALA A 33 2.50 3.82 5.72
N VAL A 34 3.04 4.97 6.13
CA VAL A 34 2.76 6.26 5.49
C VAL A 34 3.28 6.30 4.06
N THR A 35 4.46 5.72 3.81
CA THR A 35 5.05 5.66 2.47
C THR A 35 4.21 4.78 1.53
N VAL A 36 3.79 3.60 2.00
CA VAL A 36 2.91 2.70 1.24
C VAL A 36 1.58 3.39 0.95
N ALA A 37 0.93 4.01 1.94
CA ALA A 37 -0.33 4.74 1.73
C ALA A 37 -0.18 5.89 0.71
N ALA A 38 0.96 6.60 0.74
CA ALA A 38 1.24 7.65 -0.24
C ALA A 38 1.44 7.07 -1.66
N MET A 39 2.12 5.93 -1.79
CA MET A 39 2.27 5.22 -3.07
C MET A 39 0.93 4.73 -3.60
N GLU A 40 0.11 4.12 -2.75
CA GLU A 40 -1.25 3.66 -3.08
C GLU A 40 -2.14 4.82 -3.52
N SER A 41 -2.04 5.99 -2.87
CA SER A 41 -2.81 7.19 -3.26
C SER A 41 -2.49 7.70 -4.67
N ARG A 42 -1.30 7.37 -5.18
CA ARG A 42 -0.83 7.72 -6.54
C ARG A 42 -1.12 6.63 -7.56
N MET A 43 -1.52 5.44 -7.11
CA MET A 43 -1.87 4.32 -7.99
C MET A 43 -3.26 4.57 -8.57
N ALA A 44 -3.36 4.70 -9.90
CA ALA A 44 -4.67 4.78 -10.55
C ALA A 44 -5.44 3.45 -10.33
N LYS A 45 -6.77 3.53 -10.28
CA LYS A 45 -7.68 2.40 -10.02
C LYS A 45 -7.35 1.15 -10.86
N ASP A 46 -6.88 1.36 -12.08
CA ASP A 46 -6.66 0.31 -13.06
C ASP A 46 -5.17 -0.03 -13.28
N VAL A 47 -4.25 0.43 -12.42
CA VAL A 47 -2.81 0.14 -12.53
C VAL A 47 -2.50 -1.35 -12.49
N TRP A 48 -3.33 -2.15 -11.82
CA TRP A 48 -3.20 -3.61 -11.81
C TRP A 48 -3.39 -4.25 -13.20
N ARG A 49 -3.96 -3.52 -14.18
CA ARG A 49 -4.03 -3.96 -15.58
C ARG A 49 -2.71 -3.78 -16.33
N SER A 50 -1.77 -3.00 -15.78
CA SER A 50 -0.42 -2.94 -16.31
C SER A 50 0.32 -4.24 -16.02
N ARG A 51 1.27 -4.61 -16.90
CA ARG A 51 2.15 -5.77 -16.71
C ARG A 51 3.57 -5.26 -16.45
N PRO A 52 3.97 -5.08 -15.18
CA PRO A 52 5.32 -4.68 -14.84
C PRO A 52 6.34 -5.71 -15.33
N GLN A 53 7.55 -5.24 -15.58
CA GLN A 53 8.66 -6.10 -15.98
C GLN A 53 8.92 -7.15 -14.88
N TYR A 54 9.15 -8.41 -15.29
CA TYR A 54 9.44 -9.56 -14.42
C TYR A 54 8.29 -10.08 -13.54
N VAL A 55 7.08 -9.53 -13.66
CA VAL A 55 5.95 -9.97 -12.84
C VAL A 55 5.53 -11.41 -13.15
N SER A 56 5.69 -11.85 -14.40
CA SER A 56 5.43 -13.23 -14.83
C SER A 56 6.34 -14.24 -14.14
N GLU A 57 7.63 -13.94 -14.07
CA GLU A 57 8.66 -14.77 -13.46
C GLU A 57 8.46 -14.86 -11.95
N TYR A 58 8.07 -13.75 -11.32
CA TYR A 58 7.70 -13.73 -9.91
C TYR A 58 6.47 -14.59 -9.61
N LEU A 59 5.39 -14.43 -10.39
CA LEU A 59 4.18 -15.22 -10.19
C LEU A 59 4.42 -16.70 -10.47
N ALA A 60 5.21 -17.05 -11.49
CA ALA A 60 5.62 -18.42 -11.77
C ALA A 60 6.37 -19.02 -10.57
N MET A 61 7.38 -18.33 -10.04
CA MET A 61 8.10 -18.75 -8.83
C MET A 61 7.16 -18.97 -7.65
N LEU A 62 6.18 -18.09 -7.43
CA LEU A 62 5.19 -18.28 -6.37
C LEU A 62 4.35 -19.55 -6.58
N THR A 63 3.86 -19.79 -7.80
CA THR A 63 3.07 -20.99 -8.11
C THR A 63 3.88 -22.27 -7.96
N GLU A 64 5.16 -22.27 -8.34
CA GLU A 64 6.09 -23.39 -8.11
C GLU A 64 6.25 -23.72 -6.61
N ASN A 65 6.07 -22.73 -5.74
CA ASN A 65 6.13 -22.88 -4.28
C ASN A 65 4.73 -23.07 -3.64
N GLY A 66 3.71 -23.42 -4.43
CA GLY A 66 2.37 -23.78 -3.95
C GLY A 66 1.44 -22.60 -3.70
N HIS A 67 1.80 -21.38 -4.09
CA HIS A 67 0.90 -20.23 -4.04
C HIS A 67 -0.22 -20.39 -5.08
N THR A 68 -1.46 -20.12 -4.67
CA THR A 68 -2.60 -20.08 -5.58
C THR A 68 -2.84 -18.64 -6.03
N LEU A 69 -2.72 -18.38 -7.32
CA LEU A 69 -2.94 -17.04 -7.87
C LEU A 69 -4.37 -16.56 -7.63
N SER A 70 -4.50 -15.35 -7.12
CA SER A 70 -5.75 -14.58 -7.07
C SER A 70 -6.22 -14.18 -8.47
N ASN A 71 -7.46 -13.72 -8.58
CA ASN A 71 -8.02 -13.27 -9.87
C ASN A 71 -7.22 -12.12 -10.49
N VAL A 72 -6.71 -11.18 -9.69
CA VAL A 72 -5.86 -10.08 -10.17
C VAL A 72 -4.52 -10.60 -10.68
N GLU A 73 -3.88 -11.51 -9.93
CA GLU A 73 -2.61 -12.12 -10.34
C GLU A 73 -2.75 -12.97 -11.61
N LYS A 74 -3.90 -13.64 -11.79
CA LYS A 74 -4.25 -14.34 -13.02
C LYS A 74 -4.40 -13.40 -14.22
N VAL A 75 -4.93 -12.20 -14.00
CA VAL A 75 -4.96 -11.19 -15.07
C VAL A 75 -3.57 -10.68 -15.41
N ILE A 76 -2.75 -10.42 -14.39
CA ILE A 76 -1.38 -9.95 -14.54
C ILE A 76 -0.53 -10.98 -15.30
N SER A 77 -0.61 -12.26 -14.91
CA SER A 77 0.06 -13.39 -15.60
C SER A 77 -0.52 -13.71 -16.98
N GLY A 78 -1.74 -13.24 -17.28
CA GLY A 78 -2.42 -13.44 -18.55
C GLY A 78 -3.25 -14.71 -18.65
N GLU A 79 -3.44 -15.43 -17.55
CA GLU A 79 -4.40 -16.54 -17.43
C GLU A 79 -5.86 -16.08 -17.51
N LEU A 80 -6.14 -14.84 -17.08
CA LEU A 80 -7.47 -14.20 -17.20
C LEU A 80 -7.36 -12.87 -17.93
N ARG A 81 -8.48 -12.41 -18.51
CA ARG A 81 -8.55 -11.06 -19.07
C ARG A 81 -9.15 -10.11 -18.03
N PRO A 82 -8.73 -8.82 -17.99
CA PRO A 82 -9.24 -7.87 -17.02
C PRO A 82 -10.77 -7.70 -17.03
N GLU A 83 -11.40 -7.89 -18.19
CA GLU A 83 -12.86 -7.83 -18.37
C GLU A 83 -13.61 -9.01 -17.75
N ASP A 84 -12.91 -10.10 -17.42
CA ASP A 84 -13.52 -11.31 -16.87
C ASP A 84 -13.62 -11.29 -15.32
N ILE A 85 -13.15 -10.21 -14.68
CA ILE A 85 -13.15 -10.08 -13.22
C ILE A 85 -13.86 -8.80 -12.77
N ASP A 86 -14.81 -8.96 -11.85
CA ASP A 86 -15.49 -7.84 -11.20
C ASP A 86 -14.78 -7.51 -9.89
N ILE A 87 -14.16 -6.33 -9.83
CA ILE A 87 -13.52 -5.78 -8.63
C ILE A 87 -14.35 -4.56 -8.23
N THR A 88 -15.46 -4.81 -7.54
CA THR A 88 -16.32 -3.78 -6.93
C THR A 88 -15.68 -3.17 -5.70
#